data_AF-A0A8H5S5S6-F1
#
_entry.id   AF-A0A8H5S5S6-F1
#
_cell.length_a   1.000
_cell.length_b   1.000
_cell.length_c   1.000
_cell.angle_alpha   90.00
_cell.angle_beta   90.00
_cell.angle_gamma   90.00
#
_symmetry.space_group_name_H-M   'P 1'
#
loop_
_entity.id
_entity.type
_entity.pdbx_description
1 polymer ?
#
loop_
_entity_poly.entity_id
_entity_poly.type
_entity_poly.pdbx_seq_one_letter_code
_entity_poly.pdbx_strand_id
1 'polypeptide(L)'
;MLRGYRSATEYSFDEEHTDAIVRTAAYHRKDFALSMIWFSSSEHINILLHGLNLFCALLRTRLAVDISLLDFYNVLCLKSCSLCGEFGGYMSLLSWTRCCFKCLKEAPEIRVQTLSAVKKEFRLTKVELSQLKSFKTFPGIYSMEESVYKSRFTIVSLHHASLISRRQSPATMQFQPERSERSKKFNFMGSCALPYYDKVTGNVEHGMSCAGCQLALEKDIIGAGGERWAFEARDKVYAQDGFLKHFRWCEQAQLLWKSSCEGRHRPTELPEAARRGGYFNERA
;
A
#
# COMPACT_ATOMS: atom_id res chain seq x y z
N MET A 1 7.10 -27.67 0.19
CA MET A 1 7.56 -26.58 -0.69
C MET A 1 6.49 -26.35 -1.76
N LEU A 2 6.13 -25.10 -2.04
CA LEU A 2 5.23 -24.77 -3.15
C LEU A 2 6.00 -24.98 -4.46
N ARG A 3 5.83 -26.15 -5.07
CA ARG A 3 6.54 -26.55 -6.29
C ARG A 3 6.26 -25.53 -7.38
N GLY A 4 7.31 -24.98 -8.02
CA GLY A 4 7.16 -23.99 -9.08
C GLY A 4 7.09 -22.54 -8.60
N TYR A 5 6.92 -22.26 -7.31
CA TYR A 5 6.86 -20.88 -6.80
C TYR A 5 8.14 -20.45 -6.08
N ARG A 6 8.68 -21.31 -5.22
CA ARG A 6 9.96 -21.07 -4.53
C ARG A 6 11.05 -21.94 -5.12
N SER A 7 12.21 -21.34 -5.36
CA SER A 7 13.39 -22.10 -5.79
C SER A 7 13.80 -23.09 -4.70
N ALA A 8 14.30 -24.26 -5.12
CA ALA A 8 14.78 -25.30 -4.19
C ALA A 8 16.04 -24.87 -3.46
N THR A 9 16.88 -24.07 -4.11
CA THR A 9 18.12 -23.50 -3.57
C THR A 9 18.11 -21.98 -3.71
N GLU A 10 18.91 -21.31 -2.89
CA GLU A 10 19.14 -19.88 -3.01
C GLU A 10 19.82 -19.57 -4.35
N TYR A 11 19.28 -18.58 -5.07
CA TYR A 11 19.87 -18.11 -6.32
C TYR A 11 20.94 -17.05 -6.04
N SER A 12 22.14 -17.26 -6.56
CA SER A 12 23.26 -16.31 -6.44
C SER A 12 23.36 -15.42 -7.68
N PHE A 13 23.68 -14.15 -7.47
CA PHE A 13 23.95 -13.17 -8.52
C PHE A 13 24.93 -12.12 -8.00
N ASP A 14 25.72 -11.56 -8.90
CA ASP A 14 26.68 -10.49 -8.60
C ASP A 14 26.00 -9.13 -8.44
N GLU A 15 26.60 -8.23 -7.66
CA GLU A 15 26.02 -6.90 -7.39
C GLU A 15 25.78 -6.09 -8.67
N GLU A 16 26.63 -6.25 -9.69
CA GLU A 16 26.49 -5.60 -11.00
C GLU A 16 25.17 -5.95 -11.72
N HIS A 17 24.57 -7.11 -11.41
CA HIS A 17 23.30 -7.53 -11.99
C HIS A 17 22.09 -6.92 -11.28
N THR A 18 22.27 -6.23 -10.15
CA THR A 18 21.17 -5.72 -9.31
C THR A 18 20.17 -4.89 -10.11
N ASP A 19 20.64 -3.87 -10.83
CA ASP A 19 19.74 -2.98 -11.56
C ASP A 19 19.06 -3.70 -12.73
N ALA A 20 19.76 -4.62 -13.38
CA ALA A 20 19.21 -5.42 -14.46
C ALA A 20 18.11 -6.37 -13.95
N ILE A 21 18.33 -7.02 -12.80
CA ILE A 21 17.34 -7.86 -12.12
C ILE A 21 16.11 -7.05 -11.75
N VAL A 22 16.28 -5.87 -11.12
CA VAL A 22 15.17 -4.99 -10.74
C VAL A 22 14.36 -4.57 -11.97
N ARG A 23 15.01 -4.11 -13.04
CA ARG A 23 14.32 -3.71 -14.29
C ARG A 23 13.54 -4.85 -14.95
N THR A 24 13.99 -6.09 -14.78
CA THR A 24 13.48 -7.25 -15.50
C THR A 24 12.38 -7.98 -14.73
N ALA A 25 12.55 -8.11 -13.42
CA ALA A 25 11.75 -8.98 -12.56
C ALA A 25 10.95 -8.23 -11.49
N ALA A 26 11.12 -6.91 -11.38
CA ALA A 26 10.27 -6.06 -10.57
C ALA A 26 9.49 -5.06 -11.45
N TYR A 27 8.44 -4.50 -10.87
CA TYR A 27 7.73 -3.38 -11.46
C TYR A 27 7.09 -2.53 -10.36
N HIS A 28 6.88 -1.25 -10.64
CA HIS A 28 6.12 -0.40 -9.73
C HIS A 28 4.63 -0.53 -10.04
N ARG A 29 3.85 -1.02 -9.07
CA ARG A 29 2.40 -1.16 -9.22
C ARG A 29 1.72 0.17 -8.88
N LYS A 30 1.63 1.03 -9.89
CA LYS A 30 1.08 2.39 -9.79
C LYS A 30 -0.35 2.43 -9.25
N ASP A 31 -1.16 1.41 -9.54
CA ASP A 31 -2.54 1.33 -9.04
C ASP A 31 -2.67 1.42 -7.54
N PHE A 32 -1.70 0.89 -6.79
CA PHE A 32 -1.78 0.94 -5.34
C PHE A 32 -1.80 2.39 -4.89
N ALA A 33 -0.92 3.24 -5.43
CA ALA A 33 -0.91 4.67 -5.14
C ALA A 33 -2.20 5.37 -5.62
N LEU A 34 -2.71 4.99 -6.79
CA LEU A 34 -3.90 5.57 -7.40
C LEU A 34 -5.22 5.13 -6.76
N SER A 35 -5.19 4.05 -5.97
CA SER A 35 -6.33 3.56 -5.19
C SER A 35 -6.59 4.37 -3.90
N MET A 36 -5.73 5.34 -3.59
CA MET A 36 -5.76 6.21 -2.40
C MET A 36 -5.91 7.69 -2.80
N ILE A 37 -5.85 8.60 -1.83
CA ILE A 37 -5.84 10.04 -2.11
C ILE A 37 -4.64 10.39 -2.99
N TRP A 38 -4.93 10.91 -4.17
CA TRP A 38 -3.96 11.33 -5.19
C TRP A 38 -4.45 12.61 -5.89
N PHE A 39 -3.51 13.45 -6.32
CA PHE A 39 -3.79 14.70 -7.04
C PHE A 39 -3.04 14.71 -8.39
N SER A 40 -3.71 15.20 -9.45
CA SER A 40 -3.11 15.27 -10.79
C SER A 40 -2.07 16.38 -10.91
N SER A 41 -1.00 16.10 -11.66
CA SER A 41 0.19 16.96 -11.77
C SER A 41 -0.04 18.33 -12.43
N SER A 42 -1.19 18.58 -13.06
CA SER A 42 -1.46 19.82 -13.80
C SER A 42 -1.59 21.08 -12.93
N GLU A 43 -1.71 20.94 -11.61
CA GLU A 43 -1.90 22.08 -10.67
C GLU A 43 -0.70 22.34 -9.72
N HIS A 44 0.37 21.54 -9.80
CA HIS A 44 1.41 21.52 -8.75
C HIS A 44 2.84 21.64 -9.28
N ILE A 45 3.13 22.76 -9.96
CA ILE A 45 4.49 23.08 -10.40
C ILE A 45 5.31 23.56 -9.18
N ASN A 46 6.24 22.70 -8.73
CA ASN A 46 7.45 23.00 -7.94
C ASN A 46 7.43 23.19 -6.40
N ILE A 47 6.66 22.43 -5.60
CA ILE A 47 6.94 22.29 -4.14
C ILE A 47 6.73 20.83 -3.67
N LEU A 48 7.79 20.20 -3.12
CA LEU A 48 7.90 18.85 -2.52
C LEU A 48 7.86 17.63 -3.47
N LEU A 49 8.93 17.43 -4.24
CA LEU A 49 9.12 16.40 -5.29
C LEU A 49 8.72 14.95 -4.93
N HIS A 50 8.69 14.58 -3.64
CA HIS A 50 8.45 13.19 -3.21
C HIS A 50 7.33 13.02 -2.18
N GLY A 51 6.80 14.12 -1.62
CA GLY A 51 5.79 14.10 -0.55
C GLY A 51 4.51 14.88 -0.88
N LEU A 52 4.43 15.49 -2.06
CA LEU A 52 3.34 16.40 -2.45
C LEU A 52 1.95 15.83 -2.20
N ASN A 53 1.69 14.57 -2.58
CA ASN A 53 0.36 13.98 -2.38
C ASN A 53 -0.04 13.94 -0.90
N LEU A 54 0.88 13.55 -0.01
CA LEU A 54 0.62 13.54 1.42
C LEU A 54 0.44 14.97 1.95
N PHE A 55 1.28 15.91 1.53
CA PHE A 55 1.20 17.31 1.95
C PHE A 55 -0.13 17.95 1.52
N CYS A 56 -0.53 17.81 0.26
CA CYS A 56 -1.82 18.26 -0.26
C CYS A 56 -2.98 17.58 0.46
N ALA A 57 -2.87 16.28 0.75
CA ALA A 57 -3.88 15.56 1.52
C ALA A 57 -4.03 16.18 2.91
N LEU A 58 -2.93 16.44 3.62
CA LEU A 58 -2.96 17.06 4.96
C LEU A 58 -3.61 18.44 4.97
N LEU A 59 -3.27 19.29 3.99
CA LEU A 59 -3.87 20.63 3.88
C LEU A 59 -5.36 20.56 3.57
N ARG A 60 -5.75 19.76 2.57
CA ARG A 60 -7.16 19.68 2.12
C ARG A 60 -8.06 18.94 3.11
N THR A 61 -7.49 18.07 3.95
CA THR A 61 -8.19 17.41 5.06
C THR A 61 -8.13 18.20 6.37
N ARG A 62 -7.37 19.31 6.40
CA ARG A 62 -7.10 20.15 7.58
C ARG A 62 -6.43 19.41 8.74
N LEU A 63 -5.76 18.29 8.47
CA LEU A 63 -5.03 17.53 9.48
C LEU A 63 -3.63 18.10 9.75
N ALA A 64 -3.15 19.00 8.88
CA ALA A 64 -1.86 19.67 9.01
C ALA A 64 -1.70 20.50 10.29
N VAL A 65 -2.80 20.87 10.96
CA VAL A 65 -2.76 21.64 12.22
C VAL A 65 -2.02 20.90 13.35
N ASP A 66 -2.00 19.57 13.32
CA ASP A 66 -1.36 18.74 14.35
C ASP A 66 -0.03 18.14 13.89
N ILE A 67 0.52 18.55 12.74
CA ILE A 67 1.68 17.92 12.11
C ILE A 67 2.70 18.98 11.75
N SER A 68 3.86 18.94 12.41
CA SER A 68 4.97 19.83 12.06
C SER A 68 5.62 19.43 10.74
N LEU A 69 6.30 20.37 10.08
CA LEU A 69 7.12 20.07 8.90
C LEU A 69 8.25 19.08 9.23
N LEU A 70 8.77 19.11 10.46
CA LEU A 70 9.77 18.17 10.93
C LEU A 70 9.19 16.75 11.05
N ASP A 71 7.99 16.60 11.62
CA ASP A 71 7.32 15.29 11.70
C ASP A 71 7.01 14.73 10.32
N PHE A 72 6.58 15.59 9.39
CA PHE A 72 6.39 15.22 8.00
C PHE A 72 7.69 14.71 7.36
N TYR A 73 8.78 15.45 7.51
CA TYR A 73 10.09 15.07 6.97
C TYR A 73 10.61 13.77 7.60
N ASN A 74 10.45 13.61 8.91
CA ASN A 74 10.85 12.40 9.62
C ASN A 74 10.12 11.18 9.09
N VAL A 75 8.80 11.25 8.91
CA VAL A 75 8.00 10.13 8.39
C VAL A 75 8.36 9.83 6.93
N LEU A 76 8.66 10.84 6.11
CA LEU A 76 9.17 10.64 4.74
C LEU A 76 10.48 9.84 4.72
N CYS A 77 11.33 10.04 5.74
CA CYS A 77 12.61 9.35 5.93
C CYS A 77 12.51 7.99 6.65
N LEU A 78 11.31 7.55 7.05
CA LEU A 78 11.14 6.19 7.60
C LEU A 78 10.97 5.20 6.46
N LYS A 79 11.74 4.11 6.44
CA LYS A 79 11.62 3.06 5.42
C LYS A 79 10.53 2.04 5.75
N SER A 80 10.37 1.74 7.03
CA SER A 80 9.58 0.61 7.51
C SER A 80 8.15 0.99 7.90
N CYS A 81 7.27 0.01 7.80
CA CYS A 81 5.94 -0.03 8.36
C CYS A 81 6.05 -0.01 9.88
N SER A 82 5.34 0.91 10.52
CA SER A 82 5.32 1.08 11.97
C SER A 82 4.68 -0.10 12.72
N LEU A 83 3.96 -0.96 11.99
CA LEU A 83 3.18 -2.07 12.57
C LEU A 83 3.86 -3.43 12.39
N CYS A 84 4.63 -3.64 11.31
CA CYS A 84 5.23 -4.95 11.01
C CYS A 84 6.69 -4.91 10.54
N GLY A 85 7.30 -3.74 10.39
CA GLY A 85 8.71 -3.61 10.01
C GLY A 85 9.01 -3.75 8.50
N GLU A 86 8.11 -4.35 7.73
CA GLU A 86 8.21 -4.44 6.25
C GLU A 86 8.21 -3.05 5.58
N PHE A 87 8.52 -2.96 4.29
CA PHE A 87 8.52 -1.67 3.59
C PHE A 87 7.17 -0.92 3.71
N GLY A 88 7.21 0.31 4.22
CA GLY A 88 6.02 1.13 4.43
C GLY A 88 5.80 2.10 3.27
N GLY A 89 5.08 1.71 2.23
CA GLY A 89 4.81 2.59 1.07
C GLY A 89 3.65 3.59 1.27
N TYR A 90 3.01 3.59 2.44
CA TYR A 90 1.71 4.24 2.64
C TYR A 90 1.62 4.96 3.98
N MET A 91 0.73 5.95 4.04
CA MET A 91 0.46 6.74 5.23
C MET A 91 -1.04 6.77 5.52
N SER A 92 -1.42 6.29 6.71
CA SER A 92 -2.78 6.49 7.24
C SER A 92 -2.89 7.88 7.85
N LEU A 93 -3.80 8.70 7.33
CA LEU A 93 -3.87 10.13 7.69
C LEU A 93 -4.42 10.36 9.09
N LEU A 94 -5.40 9.54 9.52
CA LEU A 94 -6.07 9.73 10.82
C LEU A 94 -5.24 9.26 11.99
N SER A 95 -4.50 8.16 11.83
CA SER A 95 -3.59 7.64 12.86
C SER A 95 -2.17 8.20 12.75
N TRP A 96 -1.88 8.96 11.68
CA TRP A 96 -0.55 9.43 11.33
C TRP A 96 0.49 8.29 11.36
N THR A 97 0.18 7.17 10.70
CA THR A 97 0.99 5.94 10.77
C THR A 97 1.46 5.51 9.40
N ARG A 98 2.78 5.35 9.24
CA ARG A 98 3.39 4.77 8.05
C ARG A 98 3.21 3.26 8.06
N CYS A 99 2.63 2.70 7.01
CA CYS A 99 2.29 1.27 6.94
C CYS A 99 2.56 0.65 5.56
N CYS A 100 2.72 -0.67 5.52
CA CYS A 100 2.77 -1.44 4.27
C CYS A 100 1.35 -1.69 3.74
N PHE A 101 1.24 -2.20 2.50
CA PHE A 101 -0.06 -2.43 1.86
C PHE A 101 -0.94 -3.41 2.62
N LYS A 102 -0.36 -4.51 3.13
CA LYS A 102 -1.09 -5.51 3.94
C LYS A 102 -1.67 -4.89 5.21
N CYS A 103 -0.84 -4.16 5.96
CA CYS A 103 -1.30 -3.48 7.17
C CYS A 103 -2.35 -2.41 6.87
N LEU A 104 -2.20 -1.65 5.78
CA LEU A 104 -3.22 -0.68 5.36
C LEU A 104 -4.60 -1.34 5.16
N LYS A 105 -4.63 -2.52 4.54
CA LYS A 105 -5.88 -3.27 4.30
C LYS A 105 -6.46 -3.90 5.56
N GLU A 106 -5.62 -4.39 6.47
CA GLU A 106 -6.05 -5.37 7.46
C GLU A 106 -5.85 -4.96 8.91
N ALA A 107 -4.88 -4.10 9.20
CA ALA A 107 -4.49 -3.76 10.56
C ALA A 107 -5.65 -3.04 11.30
N PRO A 108 -6.04 -3.51 12.49
CA PRO A 108 -7.07 -2.88 13.30
C PRO A 108 -6.78 -1.40 13.61
N GLU A 109 -5.51 -1.05 13.80
CA GLU A 109 -5.02 0.30 14.14
C GLU A 109 -5.26 1.30 13.01
N ILE A 110 -5.24 0.83 11.76
CA ILE A 110 -5.41 1.64 10.55
C ILE A 110 -6.88 1.77 10.16
N ARG A 111 -7.78 1.01 10.79
CA ARG A 111 -9.16 0.91 10.34
C ARG A 111 -9.92 2.24 10.47
N VAL A 112 -10.51 2.64 9.35
CA VAL A 112 -11.32 3.85 9.24
C VAL A 112 -12.77 3.50 8.92
N GLN A 113 -13.72 4.22 9.51
CA GLN A 113 -15.15 4.10 9.23
C GLN A 113 -15.82 5.48 9.16
N THR A 114 -17.06 5.56 8.69
CA THR A 114 -17.82 6.82 8.72
C THR A 114 -18.12 7.22 10.16
N LEU A 115 -18.14 8.52 10.44
CA LEU A 115 -18.52 9.06 11.75
C LEU A 115 -19.91 8.58 12.18
N SER A 116 -20.85 8.46 11.23
CA SER A 116 -22.20 7.95 11.50
C SER A 116 -22.21 6.48 11.94
N ALA A 117 -21.41 5.63 11.29
CA ALA A 117 -21.29 4.22 11.64
C ALA A 117 -20.65 4.06 13.01
N VAL A 118 -19.51 4.74 13.25
CA VAL A 118 -18.80 4.69 14.54
C VAL A 118 -19.65 5.25 15.69
N LYS A 119 -20.34 6.37 15.47
CA LYS A 119 -21.28 6.92 16.45
C LYS A 119 -22.35 5.90 16.84
N LYS A 120 -22.92 5.18 15.86
CA LYS A 120 -23.93 4.15 16.10
C LYS A 120 -23.34 2.92 16.81
N GLU A 121 -22.17 2.46 16.38
CA GLU A 121 -21.48 1.27 16.88
C GLU A 121 -21.07 1.42 18.35
N PHE A 122 -20.40 2.52 18.71
CA PHE A 122 -19.91 2.76 20.08
C PHE A 122 -20.91 3.52 20.97
N ARG A 123 -22.01 4.01 20.37
CA ARG A 123 -23.01 4.90 20.99
C ARG A 123 -22.35 6.12 21.64
N LEU A 124 -21.49 6.79 20.88
CA LEU A 124 -20.69 7.92 21.35
C LEU A 124 -21.58 9.13 21.69
N THR A 125 -21.27 9.75 22.83
CA THR A 125 -21.82 11.03 23.28
C THR A 125 -21.26 12.19 22.43
N LYS A 126 -21.88 13.37 22.54
CA LYS A 126 -21.39 14.58 21.85
C LYS A 126 -19.96 14.95 22.28
N VAL A 127 -19.64 14.76 23.56
CA VAL A 127 -18.32 15.06 24.13
C VAL A 127 -17.27 14.12 23.55
N GLU A 128 -17.53 12.81 23.54
CA GLU A 128 -16.63 11.82 22.93
C GLU A 128 -16.44 12.06 21.43
N LEU A 129 -17.50 12.43 20.71
CA LEU A 129 -17.42 12.78 19.29
C LEU A 129 -16.51 13.98 19.04
N SER A 130 -16.52 14.99 19.92
CA SER A 130 -15.65 16.17 19.76
C SER A 130 -14.15 15.87 19.94
N GLN A 131 -13.82 14.74 20.57
CA GLN A 131 -12.43 14.30 20.75
C GLN A 131 -11.89 13.53 19.54
N LEU A 132 -12.75 13.12 18.60
CA LEU A 132 -12.33 12.36 17.42
C LEU A 132 -11.80 13.28 16.32
N LYS A 133 -10.55 13.05 15.93
CA LYS A 133 -10.01 13.57 14.67
C LYS A 133 -10.82 12.98 13.51
N SER A 134 -11.29 13.85 12.61
CA SER A 134 -12.12 13.47 11.48
C SER A 134 -11.83 14.35 10.26
N PHE A 135 -12.11 13.84 9.07
CA PHE A 135 -12.14 14.67 7.86
C PHE A 135 -13.14 14.14 6.84
N LYS A 136 -13.50 14.98 5.86
CA LYS A 136 -14.36 14.58 4.74
C LYS A 136 -13.53 14.02 3.60
N THR A 137 -13.76 12.77 3.22
CA THR A 137 -13.11 12.11 2.08
C THR A 137 -13.24 12.93 0.80
N PHE A 138 -12.33 12.73 -0.15
CA PHE A 138 -12.43 13.34 -1.48
C PHE A 138 -13.25 12.45 -2.42
N PRO A 139 -13.99 13.00 -3.38
CA PRO A 139 -14.44 12.24 -4.54
C PRO A 139 -13.25 11.67 -5.30
N GLY A 140 -13.41 10.52 -5.94
CA GLY A 140 -12.32 9.89 -6.69
C GLY A 140 -12.56 8.41 -6.95
N ILE A 141 -11.55 7.78 -7.54
CA ILE A 141 -11.47 6.34 -7.76
C ILE A 141 -10.65 5.76 -6.61
N TYR A 142 -11.20 4.78 -5.91
CA TYR A 142 -10.54 4.19 -4.74
C TYR A 142 -10.61 2.67 -4.77
N SER A 143 -9.81 2.08 -3.88
CA SER A 143 -9.67 0.64 -3.69
C SER A 143 -9.15 -0.11 -4.91
N MET A 144 -8.97 -1.41 -4.74
CA MET A 144 -8.40 -2.28 -5.77
C MET A 144 -9.40 -2.63 -6.87
N GLU A 145 -10.67 -2.32 -6.66
CA GLU A 145 -11.76 -2.53 -7.60
C GLU A 145 -12.03 -1.30 -8.49
N GLU A 146 -11.17 -0.27 -8.43
CA GLU A 146 -11.32 1.00 -9.14
C GLU A 146 -12.74 1.61 -9.00
N SER A 147 -13.29 1.53 -7.80
CA SER A 147 -14.66 1.99 -7.55
C SER A 147 -14.72 3.52 -7.54
N VAL A 148 -15.61 4.08 -8.36
CA VAL A 148 -15.85 5.54 -8.45
C VAL A 148 -16.75 5.99 -7.30
N TYR A 149 -16.27 6.94 -6.50
CA TYR A 149 -17.03 7.56 -5.41
C TYR A 149 -17.19 9.06 -5.65
N LYS A 150 -18.43 9.49 -5.94
CA LYS A 150 -18.78 10.91 -6.10
C LYS A 150 -19.11 11.60 -4.76
N SER A 151 -19.68 10.85 -3.82
CA SER A 151 -20.10 11.35 -2.51
C SER A 151 -18.93 11.45 -1.53
N ARG A 152 -18.99 12.45 -0.64
CA ARG A 152 -18.01 12.65 0.42
C ARG A 152 -18.55 12.13 1.75
N PHE A 153 -17.70 11.47 2.53
CA PHE A 153 -18.04 10.91 3.83
C PHE A 153 -17.15 11.53 4.91
N THR A 154 -17.72 11.89 6.06
CA THR A 154 -16.89 12.19 7.24
C THR A 154 -16.43 10.89 7.85
N ILE A 155 -15.11 10.70 7.94
CA ILE A 155 -14.49 9.47 8.42
C ILE A 155 -13.66 9.70 9.68
N VAL A 156 -13.55 8.65 10.51
CA VAL A 156 -12.81 8.64 11.78
C VAL A 156 -12.08 7.31 11.98
N SER A 157 -11.04 7.32 12.83
CA SER A 157 -10.33 6.11 13.24
C SER A 157 -11.20 5.28 14.18
N LEU A 158 -11.38 3.99 13.86
CA LEU A 158 -12.10 3.06 14.72
C LEU A 158 -11.32 2.80 16.00
N HIS A 159 -9.99 2.71 15.91
CA HIS A 159 -9.11 2.49 17.04
C HIS A 159 -9.23 3.63 18.07
N HIS A 160 -9.12 4.90 17.64
CA HIS A 160 -9.32 6.04 18.55
C HIS A 160 -10.72 6.08 19.16
N ALA A 161 -11.77 5.77 18.39
CA ALA A 161 -13.12 5.72 18.91
C ALA A 161 -13.28 4.68 20.03
N SER A 162 -12.65 3.52 19.88
CA SER A 162 -12.65 2.48 20.91
C SER A 162 -11.97 2.97 22.20
N LEU A 163 -10.81 3.63 22.09
CA LEU A 163 -10.08 4.18 23.24
C LEU A 163 -10.88 5.25 23.99
N ILE A 164 -11.52 6.18 23.25
CA ILE A 164 -12.30 7.28 23.83
C ILE A 164 -13.54 6.74 24.55
N SER A 165 -14.25 5.79 23.94
CA SER A 165 -15.51 5.29 24.49
C SER A 165 -15.36 4.55 25.82
N ARG A 166 -14.13 4.14 26.19
CA ARG A 166 -13.80 3.23 27.31
C ARG A 166 -14.63 1.93 27.32
N ARG A 167 -15.37 1.67 26.26
CA ARG A 167 -16.09 0.43 26.04
C ARG A 167 -15.10 -0.45 25.33
N GLN A 168 -14.80 -1.59 25.95
CA GLN A 168 -14.37 -2.72 25.15
C GLN A 168 -15.41 -2.87 24.05
N SER A 169 -14.96 -2.90 22.79
CA SER A 169 -15.77 -3.40 21.69
C SER A 169 -16.56 -4.60 22.23
N PRO A 170 -17.91 -4.62 22.16
CA PRO A 170 -18.67 -5.73 22.69
C PRO A 170 -18.04 -7.01 22.14
N ALA A 171 -17.63 -7.89 23.05
CA ALA A 171 -16.82 -9.08 22.81
C ALA A 171 -17.23 -9.80 21.53
N THR A 172 -16.64 -9.40 20.41
CA THR A 172 -16.76 -10.02 19.10
C THR A 172 -15.59 -9.54 18.22
N MET A 173 -14.37 -9.76 18.71
CA MET A 173 -13.30 -10.23 17.83
C MET A 173 -13.53 -11.70 17.42
N GLN A 174 -14.77 -12.19 17.42
CA GLN A 174 -15.09 -13.32 16.55
C GLN A 174 -14.87 -12.80 15.14
N PHE A 175 -13.87 -13.39 14.49
CA PHE A 175 -13.79 -13.62 13.06
C PHE A 175 -15.12 -13.29 12.36
N GLN A 176 -15.33 -12.02 12.01
CA GLN A 176 -16.37 -11.72 11.04
C GLN A 176 -15.84 -12.29 9.73
N PRO A 177 -16.59 -13.17 9.05
CA PRO A 177 -16.18 -13.68 7.76
C PRO A 177 -15.90 -12.47 6.89
N GLU A 178 -14.74 -12.50 6.23
CA GLU A 178 -14.14 -11.45 5.42
C GLU A 178 -15.12 -10.31 5.13
N ARG A 179 -15.11 -9.28 6.00
CA ARG A 179 -15.89 -8.07 5.69
C ARG A 179 -15.41 -7.63 4.31
N SER A 180 -16.33 -7.60 3.35
CA SER A 180 -16.06 -7.35 1.93
C SER A 180 -15.07 -6.19 1.74
N GLU A 181 -14.29 -6.18 0.65
CA GLU A 181 -13.41 -5.06 0.27
C GLU A 181 -14.15 -3.69 0.31
N ARG A 182 -15.47 -3.71 0.10
CA ARG A 182 -16.39 -2.57 0.27
C ARG A 182 -16.37 -1.93 1.67
N SER A 183 -16.00 -2.68 2.71
CA SER A 183 -15.82 -2.19 4.08
C SER A 183 -14.44 -1.57 4.32
N LYS A 184 -13.42 -2.01 3.57
CA LYS A 184 -12.03 -1.55 3.67
C LYS A 184 -11.77 -0.29 2.85
N LYS A 185 -12.65 0.06 1.90
CA LYS A 185 -12.54 1.28 1.07
C LYS A 185 -12.21 2.55 1.86
N PHE A 186 -12.71 2.69 3.09
CA PHE A 186 -12.45 3.88 3.90
C PHE A 186 -11.01 3.97 4.39
N ASN A 187 -10.29 2.84 4.52
CA ASN A 187 -8.85 2.86 4.76
C ASN A 187 -8.13 3.51 3.58
N PHE A 188 -8.50 3.16 2.35
CA PHE A 188 -7.95 3.75 1.13
C PHE A 188 -8.30 5.25 1.00
N MET A 189 -9.56 5.61 1.23
CA MET A 189 -10.00 7.02 1.25
C MET A 189 -9.42 7.82 2.44
N GLY A 190 -8.87 7.12 3.42
CA GLY A 190 -8.25 7.64 4.64
C GLY A 190 -6.72 7.73 4.57
N SER A 191 -6.12 7.39 3.43
CA SER A 191 -4.67 7.16 3.31
C SER A 191 -4.11 7.77 2.02
N CYS A 192 -2.78 7.84 1.96
CA CYS A 192 -2.03 8.35 0.82
C CYS A 192 -0.76 7.51 0.60
N ALA A 193 -0.31 7.43 -0.66
CA ALA A 193 1.01 6.89 -0.96
C ALA A 193 2.11 7.81 -0.42
N LEU A 194 3.15 7.21 0.16
CA LEU A 194 4.32 7.94 0.66
C LEU A 194 5.58 7.14 0.33
N PRO A 195 6.43 7.61 -0.60
CA PRO A 195 7.70 6.96 -0.85
C PRO A 195 8.64 7.09 0.35
N TYR A 196 9.70 6.30 0.36
CA TYR A 196 10.81 6.45 1.30
C TYR A 196 11.86 7.36 0.68
N TYR A 197 12.28 8.39 1.41
CA TYR A 197 13.41 9.23 1.05
C TYR A 197 14.62 8.88 1.89
N ASP A 198 15.70 8.45 1.24
CA ASP A 198 16.98 8.24 1.89
C ASP A 198 17.75 9.56 1.96
N LYS A 199 17.86 10.12 3.16
CA LYS A 199 18.60 11.36 3.42
C LYS A 199 20.10 11.25 3.17
N VAL A 200 20.67 10.05 3.17
CA VAL A 200 22.12 9.85 2.98
C VAL A 200 22.46 9.88 1.49
N THR A 201 21.71 9.13 0.69
CA THR A 201 21.96 9.01 -0.75
C THR A 201 21.19 10.03 -1.59
N GLY A 202 20.14 10.64 -1.03
CA GLY A 202 19.19 11.48 -1.76
C GLY A 202 18.19 10.67 -2.60
N ASN A 203 18.22 9.34 -2.54
CA ASN A 203 17.38 8.46 -3.35
C ASN A 203 15.96 8.34 -2.80
N VAL A 204 15.03 8.02 -3.70
CA VAL A 204 13.61 7.87 -3.39
C VAL A 204 13.12 6.49 -3.83
N GLU A 205 12.61 5.73 -2.88
CA GLU A 205 12.02 4.42 -3.13
C GLU A 205 10.49 4.49 -3.03
N HIS A 206 9.80 4.31 -4.15
CA HIS A 206 8.33 4.20 -4.18
C HIS A 206 7.82 2.81 -3.81
N GLY A 207 8.74 1.84 -3.66
CA GLY A 207 8.43 0.43 -3.50
C GLY A 207 8.12 -0.26 -4.83
N MET A 208 8.43 -1.55 -4.90
CA MET A 208 8.25 -2.38 -6.10
C MET A 208 7.57 -3.71 -5.77
N SER A 209 6.84 -4.23 -6.74
CA SER A 209 6.21 -5.55 -6.68
C SER A 209 7.01 -6.53 -7.53
N CYS A 210 6.93 -7.82 -7.19
CA CYS A 210 7.60 -8.88 -7.93
C CYS A 210 6.78 -9.28 -9.15
N ALA A 211 7.35 -9.16 -10.36
CA ALA A 211 6.72 -9.64 -11.58
C ALA A 211 6.58 -11.18 -11.57
N GLY A 212 7.53 -11.89 -10.96
CA GLY A 212 7.43 -13.35 -10.77
C GLY A 212 6.22 -13.75 -9.92
N CYS A 213 5.96 -13.07 -8.79
CA CYS A 213 4.78 -13.34 -7.96
C CYS A 213 3.47 -13.03 -8.69
N GLN A 214 3.45 -11.97 -9.51
CA GLN A 214 2.31 -11.65 -10.35
C GLN A 214 2.07 -12.75 -11.41
N LEU A 215 3.13 -13.17 -12.11
CA LEU A 215 3.07 -14.23 -13.11
C LEU A 215 2.60 -15.55 -12.51
N ALA A 216 3.08 -15.89 -11.30
CA ALA A 216 2.67 -17.08 -10.58
C ALA A 216 1.16 -17.13 -10.35
N LEU A 217 0.55 -15.98 -10.02
CA LEU A 217 -0.90 -15.88 -9.85
C LEU A 217 -1.63 -15.93 -11.21
N GLU A 218 -1.15 -15.21 -12.22
CA GLU A 218 -1.75 -15.20 -13.57
C GLU A 218 -1.73 -16.59 -14.25
N LYS A 219 -0.78 -17.45 -13.88
CA LYS A 219 -0.63 -18.82 -14.38
C LYS A 219 -1.21 -19.91 -13.45
N ASP A 220 -1.94 -19.52 -12.40
CA ASP A 220 -2.50 -20.44 -11.41
C ASP A 220 -1.46 -21.37 -10.74
N ILE A 221 -0.17 -20.99 -10.74
CA ILE A 221 0.90 -21.69 -9.99
C ILE A 221 0.65 -21.53 -8.49
N ILE A 222 0.12 -20.37 -8.11
CA ILE A 222 -0.34 -20.04 -6.77
C ILE A 222 -1.75 -19.45 -6.87
N GLY A 223 -2.56 -19.58 -5.82
CA GLY A 223 -3.86 -18.91 -5.76
C GLY A 223 -4.99 -19.58 -6.54
N ALA A 224 -4.74 -20.73 -7.18
CA ALA A 224 -5.75 -21.50 -7.92
C ALA A 224 -6.95 -21.90 -7.04
N GLY A 225 -6.72 -22.12 -5.74
CA GLY A 225 -7.76 -22.41 -4.75
C GLY A 225 -8.31 -21.16 -4.04
N GLY A 226 -7.95 -19.95 -4.50
CA GLY A 226 -8.29 -18.70 -3.82
C GLY A 226 -7.51 -18.50 -2.52
N GLU A 227 -6.33 -19.10 -2.39
CA GLU A 227 -5.57 -19.06 -1.15
C GLU A 227 -5.08 -17.64 -0.84
N ARG A 228 -5.49 -17.11 0.32
CA ARG A 228 -5.17 -15.74 0.77
C ARG A 228 -3.68 -15.39 0.68
N TRP A 229 -2.79 -16.32 1.04
CA TRP A 229 -1.34 -16.07 1.03
C TRP A 229 -0.80 -15.77 -0.39
N ALA A 230 -1.45 -16.29 -1.44
CA ALA A 230 -1.03 -16.04 -2.82
C ALA A 230 -1.27 -14.58 -3.20
N PHE A 231 -2.42 -14.02 -2.80
CA PHE A 231 -2.71 -12.60 -2.95
C PHE A 231 -1.79 -11.72 -2.11
N GLU A 232 -1.47 -12.14 -0.87
CA GLU A 232 -0.50 -11.43 -0.03
C GLU A 232 0.90 -11.40 -0.64
N ALA A 233 1.33 -12.51 -1.25
CA ALA A 233 2.61 -12.59 -1.94
C ALA A 233 2.65 -11.67 -3.17
N ARG A 234 1.58 -11.68 -3.99
CA ARG A 234 1.41 -10.79 -5.13
C ARG A 234 1.41 -9.31 -4.70
N ASP A 235 0.67 -8.99 -3.65
CA ASP A 235 0.46 -7.61 -3.19
C ASP A 235 1.59 -7.09 -2.29
N LYS A 236 2.63 -7.89 -2.05
CA LYS A 236 3.80 -7.44 -1.30
C LYS A 236 4.54 -6.36 -2.10
N VAL A 237 4.83 -5.26 -1.41
CA VAL A 237 5.64 -4.16 -1.90
C VAL A 237 6.95 -4.17 -1.14
N TYR A 238 8.05 -4.12 -1.88
CA TYR A 238 9.41 -4.22 -1.37
C TYR A 238 10.14 -2.91 -1.59
N ALA A 239 11.05 -2.58 -0.68
CA ALA A 239 12.21 -1.77 -1.04
C ALA A 239 13.15 -2.57 -1.96
N GLN A 240 14.09 -1.91 -2.63
CA GLN A 240 15.02 -2.56 -3.55
C GLN A 240 15.80 -3.70 -2.87
N ASP A 241 16.39 -3.46 -1.70
CA ASP A 241 17.14 -4.48 -0.95
C ASP A 241 16.24 -5.66 -0.52
N GLY A 242 15.00 -5.36 -0.11
CA GLY A 242 14.00 -6.36 0.22
C GLY A 242 13.58 -7.21 -0.99
N PHE A 243 13.46 -6.59 -2.16
CA PHE A 243 13.14 -7.27 -3.41
C PHE A 243 14.28 -8.20 -3.82
N LEU A 244 15.53 -7.76 -3.74
CA LEU A 244 16.69 -8.57 -4.07
C LEU A 244 16.82 -9.80 -3.15
N LYS A 245 16.54 -9.63 -1.85
CA LYS A 245 16.44 -10.77 -0.91
C LYS A 245 15.32 -11.74 -1.30
N HIS A 246 14.17 -11.21 -1.73
CA HIS A 246 13.07 -12.04 -2.22
C HIS A 246 13.41 -12.78 -3.52
N PHE A 247 14.06 -12.11 -4.47
CA PHE A 247 14.43 -12.63 -5.77
C PHE A 247 15.27 -13.91 -5.66
N ARG A 248 16.17 -13.99 -4.67
CA ARG A 248 16.99 -15.18 -4.37
C ARG A 248 16.18 -16.46 -4.15
N TRP A 249 14.90 -16.34 -3.83
CA TRP A 249 14.00 -17.47 -3.55
C TRP A 249 12.78 -17.54 -4.45
N CYS A 250 12.55 -16.55 -5.32
CA CYS A 250 11.39 -16.51 -6.21
C CYS A 250 11.70 -17.17 -7.55
N GLU A 251 11.24 -18.41 -7.73
CA GLU A 251 11.51 -19.18 -8.96
C GLU A 251 10.98 -18.47 -10.20
N GLN A 252 9.75 -17.94 -10.12
CA GLN A 252 9.13 -17.24 -11.25
C GLN A 252 9.87 -15.95 -11.62
N ALA A 253 10.42 -15.21 -10.66
CA ALA A 253 11.23 -14.04 -10.94
C ALA A 253 12.56 -14.41 -11.59
N GLN A 254 13.18 -15.52 -11.14
CA GLN A 254 14.40 -16.06 -11.73
C GLN A 254 14.19 -16.57 -13.15
N LEU A 255 13.03 -17.17 -13.45
CA LEU A 255 12.67 -17.58 -14.81
C LEU A 255 12.52 -16.38 -15.74
N LEU A 256 11.86 -15.31 -15.29
CA LEU A 256 11.79 -14.05 -16.03
C LEU A 256 13.19 -13.49 -16.32
N TRP A 257 14.05 -13.44 -15.30
CA TRP A 257 15.45 -13.03 -15.43
C TRP A 257 16.22 -13.87 -16.46
N LYS A 258 16.17 -15.21 -16.38
CA LYS A 258 16.86 -16.09 -17.33
C LYS A 258 16.34 -15.93 -18.76
N SER A 259 15.01 -15.82 -18.93
CA SER A 259 14.39 -15.62 -20.25
C SER A 259 14.75 -14.29 -20.90
N SER A 260 15.19 -13.30 -20.11
CA SER A 260 15.63 -11.98 -20.59
C SER A 260 17.07 -11.95 -21.09
N CYS A 261 17.76 -13.09 -21.11
CA CYS A 261 19.21 -13.18 -21.34
C CYS A 261 19.98 -12.26 -20.37
N GLU A 262 19.63 -12.30 -19.09
CA GLU A 262 20.24 -11.50 -18.03
C GLU A 262 20.08 -9.98 -18.26
N GLY A 263 18.85 -9.57 -18.59
CA GLY A 263 18.45 -8.17 -18.73
C GLY A 263 18.79 -7.54 -20.09
N ARG A 264 19.29 -8.32 -21.05
CA ARG A 264 19.55 -7.86 -22.43
C ARG A 264 18.29 -7.68 -23.25
N HIS A 265 17.24 -8.45 -22.94
CA HIS A 265 15.98 -8.45 -23.67
C HIS A 265 14.79 -8.32 -22.71
N ARG A 266 13.61 -8.01 -23.25
CA ARG A 266 12.38 -8.07 -22.47
C ARG A 266 12.05 -9.55 -22.18
N PRO A 267 11.66 -9.93 -20.95
CA PRO A 267 11.22 -11.30 -20.67
C PRO A 267 10.06 -11.72 -21.58
N THR A 268 10.12 -12.94 -22.09
CA THR A 268 9.08 -13.51 -22.97
C THR A 268 7.73 -13.60 -22.26
N GLU A 269 7.74 -13.92 -20.97
CA GLU A 269 6.53 -14.17 -20.16
C GLU A 269 6.24 -13.05 -19.16
N LEU A 270 6.51 -11.79 -19.52
CA LEU A 270 6.24 -10.66 -18.63
C LEU A 270 4.72 -10.61 -18.31
N PRO A 271 4.32 -10.61 -17.02
CA PRO A 271 2.91 -10.63 -16.65
C PRO A 271 2.17 -9.39 -17.13
N GLU A 272 0.87 -9.53 -17.37
CA GLU A 272 0.03 -8.47 -17.95
C GLU A 272 0.11 -7.17 -17.14
N ALA A 273 0.04 -7.25 -15.80
CA ALA A 273 0.12 -6.06 -14.95
C ALA A 273 1.46 -5.31 -15.10
N ALA A 274 2.57 -6.03 -15.30
CA ALA A 274 3.86 -5.40 -15.56
C ALA A 274 3.95 -4.85 -17.00
N ARG A 275 3.35 -5.54 -17.98
CA ARG A 275 3.26 -5.06 -19.37
C ARG A 275 2.51 -3.74 -19.49
N ARG A 276 1.44 -3.56 -18.69
CA ARG A 276 0.69 -2.30 -18.58
C ARG A 276 1.41 -1.21 -17.80
N GLY A 277 2.59 -1.46 -17.24
CA GLY A 277 3.30 -0.49 -16.40
C GLY A 277 2.72 -0.33 -14.98
N GLY A 278 2.03 -1.36 -14.48
CA GLY A 278 1.47 -1.42 -13.14
C GLY A 278 0.11 -0.75 -12.99
N TYR A 279 -0.67 -0.68 -14.07
CA TYR A 279 -2.06 -0.21 -14.09
C TYR A 279 -3.07 -1.36 -14.26
N PHE A 280 -4.26 -1.21 -13.67
CA PHE A 280 -5.34 -2.19 -13.75
C PHE A 280 -5.93 -2.20 -15.16
N ASN A 281 -6.25 -1.00 -15.65
CA ASN A 281 -6.72 -0.71 -16.99
C ASN A 281 -5.74 0.26 -17.66
N GLU A 282 -5.58 0.15 -18.98
CA GLU A 282 -4.83 1.16 -19.73
C GLU A 282 -5.49 2.53 -19.51
N ARG A 283 -4.74 3.45 -18.90
CA ARG A 283 -5.14 4.85 -18.78
C ARG A 283 -4.57 5.55 -20.01
N ALA A 284 -5.44 5.80 -21.00
CA ALA A 284 -5.13 6.60 -22.17
C ALA A 284 -4.64 8.01 -21.79
#